data_AF-A0A959KHY7-F1
#
_entry.id   AF-A0A959KHY7-F1
#
_cell.length_a   1.000
_cell.length_b   1.000
_cell.length_c   1.000
_cell.angle_alpha   90.00
_cell.angle_beta   90.00
_cell.angle_gamma   90.00
#
_symmetry.space_group_name_H-M   'P 1'
#
loop_
_entity.id
_entity.type
_entity.pdbx_description
1 polymer ?
#
loop_
_entity_poly.entity_id
_entity_poly.type
_entity_poly.pdbx_seq_one_letter_code
_entity_poly.pdbx_strand_id
1 'polypeptide(L)'
;MRASKLILPVLVVGCLQACAPEVAPGEINTAYYEKVQKQLQEAKPGAVITLKEGTFEFDRPLSLDGVAGVTIRGAGMDRTILSFAQQKAGGEGLRITADSVVLEGFTIRDAKGDNIKVQDARGVTLRNVKTTWTGGAKATNGGYGIYPVACTDVLVEGCEASYA
;
A
#
# COMPACT_ATOMS: atom_id res chain seq x y z
N MET A 1 -60.36 -28.79 30.65
CA MET A 1 -59.71 -27.46 30.60
C MET A 1 -58.23 -27.63 30.92
N ARG A 2 -57.34 -27.47 29.94
CA ARG A 2 -55.92 -27.06 30.05
C ARG A 2 -55.26 -27.28 28.68
N ALA A 3 -54.97 -26.20 27.98
CA ALA A 3 -54.07 -26.20 26.83
C ALA A 3 -52.86 -25.36 27.23
N SER A 4 -51.73 -26.02 27.51
CA SER A 4 -50.44 -25.36 27.75
C SER A 4 -49.93 -24.77 26.44
N LYS A 5 -49.76 -23.45 26.39
CA LYS A 5 -49.01 -22.79 25.33
C LYS A 5 -47.53 -22.82 25.69
N LEU A 6 -46.75 -23.63 24.99
CA LEU A 6 -45.29 -23.65 25.06
C LEU A 6 -44.79 -22.45 24.24
N ILE A 7 -44.17 -21.47 24.90
CA ILE A 7 -43.50 -20.35 24.22
C ILE A 7 -42.01 -20.70 24.19
N LEU A 8 -41.50 -21.01 23.00
CA LEU A 8 -40.07 -21.26 22.76
C LEU A 8 -39.37 -19.90 22.54
N PRO A 9 -38.30 -19.56 23.27
CA PRO A 9 -37.56 -18.35 23.00
C PRO A 9 -36.69 -18.52 21.75
N VAL A 10 -36.93 -17.69 20.74
CA VAL A 10 -36.03 -17.54 19.59
C VAL A 10 -34.77 -16.84 20.10
N LEU A 11 -33.66 -17.58 20.18
CA LEU A 11 -32.35 -17.01 20.45
C LEU A 11 -31.89 -16.27 19.20
N VAL A 12 -32.04 -14.95 19.19
CA VAL A 12 -31.39 -14.08 18.19
C VAL A 12 -29.89 -14.08 18.54
N VAL A 13 -29.13 -14.94 17.87
CA VAL A 13 -27.67 -14.90 17.92
C VAL A 13 -27.25 -13.65 17.15
N GLY A 14 -27.10 -12.55 17.86
CA GLY A 14 -26.50 -11.33 17.36
C GLY A 14 -25.07 -11.63 16.95
N CYS A 15 -24.83 -11.66 15.64
CA CYS A 15 -23.49 -11.75 15.08
C CYS A 15 -22.78 -10.43 15.40
N LEU A 16 -22.06 -10.38 16.52
CA LEU A 16 -21.12 -9.31 16.84
C LEU A 16 -19.98 -9.40 15.82
N GLN A 17 -20.13 -8.73 14.68
CA GLN A 17 -19.00 -8.39 13.84
C GLN A 17 -18.09 -7.50 14.67
N ALA A 18 -16.94 -8.04 15.08
CA ALA A 18 -15.87 -7.26 15.65
C ALA A 18 -15.34 -6.29 14.56
N CYS A 19 -15.89 -5.08 14.52
CA CYS A 19 -15.26 -3.96 13.84
C CYS A 19 -13.95 -3.69 14.57
N ALA A 20 -12.81 -4.06 13.96
CA ALA A 20 -11.53 -3.56 14.41
C ALA A 20 -11.61 -2.02 14.41
N PRO A 21 -11.12 -1.34 15.47
CA PRO A 21 -11.16 0.11 15.52
C PRO A 21 -10.42 0.68 14.31
N GLU A 22 -11.10 1.58 13.59
CA GLU A 22 -10.51 2.32 12.48
C GLU A 22 -9.50 3.32 13.05
N VAL A 23 -8.26 3.29 12.53
CA VAL A 23 -7.18 4.19 12.98
C VAL A 23 -7.56 5.62 12.61
N ALA A 24 -7.36 6.58 13.52
CA ALA A 24 -7.76 7.95 13.25
C ALA A 24 -6.94 8.54 12.08
N PRO A 25 -7.52 9.44 11.28
CA PRO A 25 -6.79 10.11 10.20
C PRO A 25 -5.52 10.79 10.72
N GLY A 26 -4.39 10.56 10.05
CA GLY A 26 -3.09 11.12 10.44
C GLY A 26 -2.31 10.29 11.46
N GLU A 27 -2.90 9.23 12.03
CA GLU A 27 -2.18 8.30 12.91
C GLU A 27 -1.54 7.16 12.12
N ILE A 28 -0.35 6.73 12.57
CA ILE A 28 0.37 5.61 11.96
C ILE A 28 -0.46 4.33 12.05
N ASN A 29 -0.73 3.72 10.91
CA ASN A 29 -1.47 2.47 10.83
C ASN A 29 -0.51 1.26 10.88
N THR A 30 0.07 1.01 12.05
CA THR A 30 1.06 -0.06 12.27
C THR A 30 0.51 -1.44 11.89
N ALA A 31 -0.72 -1.76 12.28
CA ALA A 31 -1.31 -3.07 12.01
C ALA A 31 -1.46 -3.33 10.49
N TYR A 32 -1.84 -2.30 9.73
CA TYR A 32 -1.95 -2.44 8.28
C TYR A 32 -0.58 -2.47 7.60
N TYR A 33 0.38 -1.65 8.05
CA TYR A 33 1.77 -1.71 7.59
C TYR A 33 2.34 -3.14 7.77
N GLU A 34 2.25 -3.70 8.98
CA GLU A 34 2.78 -5.03 9.30
C GLU A 34 2.13 -6.12 8.44
N LYS A 35 0.82 -6.01 8.20
CA LYS A 35 0.12 -6.91 7.30
C LYS A 35 0.69 -6.87 5.89
N VAL A 36 0.82 -5.67 5.30
CA VAL A 36 1.32 -5.52 3.92
C VAL A 36 2.78 -5.94 3.83
N GLN A 37 3.62 -5.50 4.76
CA GLN A 37 5.04 -5.84 4.77
C GLN A 37 5.27 -7.35 4.91
N LYS A 38 4.49 -8.03 5.77
CA LYS A 38 4.54 -9.49 5.90
C LYS A 38 4.16 -10.18 4.59
N GLN A 39 3.11 -9.72 3.92
CA GLN A 39 2.69 -10.26 2.63
C GLN A 39 3.78 -10.11 1.54
N LEU A 40 4.51 -8.99 1.55
CA LEU A 40 5.64 -8.77 0.64
C LEU A 40 6.83 -9.70 0.97
N GLN A 41 7.15 -9.88 2.26
CA GLN A 41 8.24 -10.75 2.72
C GLN A 41 7.98 -12.23 2.45
N GLU A 42 6.72 -12.66 2.58
CA GLU A 42 6.30 -14.06 2.38
C GLU A 42 5.81 -14.33 0.94
N ALA A 43 5.91 -13.34 0.05
CA ALA A 43 5.45 -13.47 -1.32
C ALA A 43 6.18 -14.61 -2.04
N LYS A 44 5.42 -15.34 -2.86
CA LYS A 44 5.93 -16.34 -3.79
C LYS A 44 5.92 -15.78 -5.21
N PRO A 45 6.68 -16.36 -6.15
CA PRO A 45 6.63 -15.92 -7.53
C PRO A 45 5.20 -15.89 -8.09
N GLY A 46 4.83 -14.78 -8.74
CA GLY A 46 3.47 -14.56 -9.26
C GLY A 46 2.44 -14.10 -8.22
N ALA A 47 2.84 -13.84 -6.97
CA ALA A 47 1.90 -13.39 -5.94
C ALA A 47 1.29 -12.02 -6.26
N VAL A 48 0.02 -11.86 -5.90
CA VAL A 48 -0.70 -10.59 -5.98
C VAL A 48 -0.98 -10.08 -4.57
N ILE A 49 -0.34 -8.98 -4.20
CA ILE A 49 -0.58 -8.27 -2.94
C ILE A 49 -1.60 -7.16 -3.20
N THR A 50 -2.82 -7.34 -2.66
CA THR A 50 -3.90 -6.34 -2.81
C THR A 50 -3.92 -5.39 -1.63
N LEU A 51 -3.70 -4.10 -1.93
CA LEU A 51 -3.85 -3.00 -1.00
C LEU A 51 -5.33 -2.60 -0.93
N LYS A 52 -5.81 -2.36 0.29
CA LYS A 52 -7.15 -1.86 0.56
C LYS A 52 -7.34 -0.45 0.01
N GLU A 53 -8.59 -0.11 -0.30
CA GLU A 53 -9.04 1.27 -0.44
C GLU A 53 -8.92 2.00 0.91
N GLY A 54 -8.55 3.27 0.86
CA GLY A 54 -8.34 4.14 2.01
C GLY A 54 -7.01 4.91 1.94
N THR A 55 -6.83 5.79 2.92
CA THR A 55 -5.58 6.51 3.16
C THR A 55 -4.92 5.94 4.41
N PHE A 56 -3.66 5.53 4.30
CA PHE A 56 -2.91 4.87 5.37
C PHE A 56 -1.60 5.60 5.62
N GLU A 57 -1.35 6.00 6.87
CA GLU A 57 -0.09 6.63 7.27
C GLU A 57 0.91 5.56 7.71
N PHE A 58 2.10 5.58 7.13
CA PHE A 58 3.22 4.70 7.46
C PHE A 58 4.43 5.53 7.91
N ASP A 59 5.20 4.98 8.86
CA ASP A 59 6.37 5.64 9.43
C ASP A 59 7.71 5.06 8.95
N ARG A 60 7.70 4.09 8.03
CA ARG A 60 8.89 3.43 7.50
C ARG A 60 8.60 2.78 6.13
N PRO A 61 9.61 2.53 5.29
CA PRO A 61 9.41 2.04 3.92
C PRO A 61 8.76 0.67 3.90
N LEU A 62 7.94 0.40 2.89
CA LEU A 62 7.64 -0.97 2.46
C LEU A 62 8.79 -1.51 1.62
N SER A 63 9.08 -2.82 1.72
CA SER A 63 10.10 -3.46 0.89
C SER A 63 9.70 -4.81 0.29
N LEU A 64 10.18 -5.05 -0.92
CA LEU A 64 10.11 -6.34 -1.63
C LEU A 64 11.50 -6.68 -2.18
N ASP A 65 12.06 -7.82 -1.79
CA ASP A 65 13.41 -8.21 -2.15
C ASP A 65 13.47 -9.65 -2.67
N GLY A 66 14.08 -9.86 -3.84
CA GLY A 66 14.50 -11.16 -4.39
C GLY A 66 13.41 -12.02 -5.06
N VAL A 67 12.12 -11.79 -4.79
CA VAL A 67 11.03 -12.61 -5.37
C VAL A 67 10.43 -11.97 -6.62
N ALA A 68 10.62 -12.64 -7.76
CA ALA A 68 10.17 -12.16 -9.06
C ALA A 68 8.66 -12.33 -9.30
N GLY A 69 8.08 -11.55 -10.21
CA GLY A 69 6.72 -11.74 -10.69
C GLY A 69 5.62 -11.24 -9.76
N VAL A 70 5.98 -10.46 -8.73
CA VAL A 70 5.00 -9.97 -7.74
C VAL A 70 4.24 -8.76 -8.28
N THR A 71 2.92 -8.77 -8.10
CA THR A 71 2.06 -7.62 -8.36
C THR A 71 1.62 -6.98 -7.05
N ILE A 72 1.80 -5.67 -6.92
CA ILE A 72 1.23 -4.85 -5.85
C ILE A 72 0.10 -4.01 -6.45
N ARG A 73 -1.13 -4.25 -6.01
CA ARG A 73 -2.35 -3.67 -6.62
C ARG A 73 -3.19 -2.94 -5.59
N GLY A 74 -3.53 -1.68 -5.84
CA GLY A 74 -4.54 -0.94 -5.07
C GLY A 74 -5.90 -0.88 -5.77
N ALA A 75 -6.85 -0.19 -5.14
CA ALA A 75 -8.21 -0.01 -5.62
C ALA A 75 -8.37 1.10 -6.70
N GLY A 76 -7.27 1.79 -7.04
CA GLY A 76 -7.20 2.95 -7.93
C GLY A 76 -6.27 4.03 -7.33
N MET A 77 -5.60 4.81 -8.18
CA MET A 77 -4.62 5.82 -7.71
C MET A 77 -5.23 6.82 -6.73
N ASP A 78 -6.50 7.21 -6.93
CA ASP A 78 -7.21 8.15 -6.04
C ASP A 78 -7.99 7.45 -4.91
N ARG A 79 -7.88 6.12 -4.79
CA ARG A 79 -8.64 5.30 -3.83
C ARG A 79 -7.76 4.60 -2.81
N THR A 80 -6.56 4.19 -3.20
CA THR A 80 -5.56 3.63 -2.28
C THR A 80 -4.39 4.59 -2.16
N ILE A 81 -4.21 5.19 -0.98
CA ILE A 81 -3.15 6.17 -0.71
C ILE A 81 -2.30 5.66 0.45
N LEU A 82 -1.00 5.49 0.21
CA LEU A 82 0.00 5.22 1.23
C LEU A 82 0.79 6.51 1.48
N SER A 83 0.64 7.07 2.67
CA SER A 83 1.21 8.35 3.06
C SER A 83 2.40 8.14 3.99
N PHE A 84 3.50 8.80 3.69
CA PHE A 84 4.74 8.75 4.47
C PHE A 84 5.05 10.10 5.14
N ALA A 85 4.05 10.97 5.26
CA ALA A 85 4.19 12.28 5.89
C ALA A 85 4.72 12.21 7.34
N GLN A 86 4.52 11.06 8.00
CA GLN A 86 4.97 10.76 9.36
C GLN A 86 6.20 9.81 9.39
N GLN A 87 6.96 9.69 8.30
CA GLN A 87 8.10 8.79 8.19
C GLN A 87 9.19 9.07 9.24
N LYS A 88 9.55 8.05 10.01
CA LYS A 88 10.56 8.09 11.08
C LYS A 88 11.87 7.41 10.70
N ALA A 89 11.83 6.45 9.77
CA ALA A 89 13.00 5.71 9.31
C ALA A 89 12.98 5.52 7.78
N GLY A 90 14.18 5.29 7.21
CA GLY A 90 14.36 5.17 5.76
C GLY A 90 14.15 6.48 5.01
N GLY A 91 14.42 6.46 3.71
CA GLY A 91 14.09 7.57 2.80
C GLY A 91 12.93 7.24 1.88
N GLU A 92 12.78 5.97 1.49
CA GLU A 92 11.85 5.57 0.45
C GLU A 92 10.43 5.33 0.99
N GLY A 93 9.41 5.52 0.16
CA GLY A 93 8.07 5.00 0.47
C GLY A 93 7.97 3.50 0.20
N LEU A 94 8.35 3.09 -1.01
CA LEU A 94 8.42 1.69 -1.44
C LEU A 94 9.76 1.40 -2.11
N ARG A 95 10.50 0.42 -1.59
CA ARG A 95 11.77 -0.04 -2.14
C ARG A 95 11.65 -1.47 -2.68
N ILE A 96 12.06 -1.68 -3.92
CA ILE A 96 11.96 -2.99 -4.58
C ILE A 96 13.30 -3.37 -5.23
N THR A 97 13.74 -4.60 -4.97
CA THR A 97 14.86 -5.25 -5.68
C THR A 97 14.39 -6.62 -6.17
N ALA A 98 13.65 -6.66 -7.28
CA ALA A 98 13.07 -7.89 -7.83
C ALA A 98 12.65 -7.74 -9.29
N ASP A 99 12.74 -8.82 -10.06
CA ASP A 99 12.34 -8.86 -11.47
C ASP A 99 10.84 -9.02 -11.67
N SER A 100 10.34 -8.64 -12.85
CA SER A 100 8.97 -8.90 -13.31
C SER A 100 7.89 -8.35 -12.37
N VAL A 101 8.15 -7.19 -11.75
CA VAL A 101 7.23 -6.58 -10.78
C VAL A 101 6.20 -5.69 -11.46
N VAL A 102 4.97 -5.73 -10.95
CA VAL A 102 3.87 -4.86 -11.40
C VAL A 102 3.37 -4.03 -10.23
N LEU A 103 3.41 -2.71 -10.37
CA LEU A 103 2.84 -1.76 -9.43
C LEU A 103 1.64 -1.09 -10.10
N GLU A 104 0.44 -1.24 -9.52
CA GLU A 104 -0.73 -0.64 -10.15
C GLU A 104 -1.86 -0.17 -9.23
N GLY A 105 -2.45 0.98 -9.59
CA GLY A 105 -3.69 1.46 -8.99
C GLY A 105 -3.55 1.94 -7.55
N PHE A 106 -2.48 2.65 -7.19
CA PHE A 106 -2.32 3.27 -5.88
C PHE A 106 -1.47 4.54 -5.94
N THR A 107 -1.50 5.31 -4.85
CA THR A 107 -0.65 6.47 -4.62
C THR A 107 0.36 6.19 -3.51
N ILE A 108 1.61 6.63 -3.70
CA ILE A 108 2.57 6.85 -2.60
C ILE A 108 2.88 8.34 -2.51
N ARG A 109 2.80 8.91 -1.31
CA ARG A 109 3.06 10.34 -1.11
C ARG A 109 3.93 10.62 0.10
N ASP A 110 4.57 11.78 0.04
CA ASP A 110 5.24 12.40 1.18
C ASP A 110 6.37 11.57 1.81
N ALA A 111 7.01 10.68 1.05
CA ALA A 111 8.26 10.07 1.48
C ALA A 111 9.34 11.16 1.67
N LYS A 112 10.21 10.98 2.67
CA LYS A 112 11.33 11.91 2.93
C LYS A 112 12.32 11.94 1.76
N GLY A 113 12.53 10.79 1.14
CA GLY A 113 13.31 10.57 -0.07
C GLY A 113 12.39 10.14 -1.21
N ASP A 114 12.81 9.16 -2.01
CA ASP A 114 12.08 8.75 -3.21
C ASP A 114 10.75 8.07 -2.85
N ASN A 115 9.64 8.44 -3.50
CA ASN A 115 8.36 7.80 -3.21
C ASN A 115 8.41 6.32 -3.59
N ILE A 116 8.79 5.99 -4.83
CA ILE A 116 8.94 4.62 -5.31
C ILE A 116 10.33 4.45 -5.90
N LYS A 117 11.08 3.48 -5.37
CA LYS A 117 12.36 3.06 -5.91
C LYS A 117 12.34 1.58 -6.26
N VAL A 118 12.57 1.29 -7.54
CA VAL A 118 12.83 -0.07 -8.04
C VAL A 118 14.27 -0.07 -8.51
N GLN A 119 15.08 -1.02 -8.04
CA GLN A 119 16.50 -1.06 -8.37
C GLN A 119 16.93 -2.45 -8.82
N ASP A 120 17.92 -2.49 -9.72
CA ASP A 120 18.60 -3.72 -10.17
C ASP A 120 17.62 -4.81 -10.62
N ALA A 121 16.67 -4.43 -11.49
CA ALA A 121 15.53 -5.26 -11.88
C ALA A 121 15.27 -5.26 -13.39
N ARG A 122 14.73 -6.36 -13.91
CA ARG A 122 14.22 -6.47 -15.28
C ARG A 122 12.71 -6.70 -15.28
N GLY A 123 11.99 -6.06 -16.20
CA GLY A 123 10.55 -6.29 -16.38
C GLY A 123 9.73 -5.54 -15.35
N VAL A 124 9.91 -4.22 -15.24
CA VAL A 124 9.20 -3.40 -14.27
C VAL A 124 8.00 -2.74 -14.95
N THR A 125 6.79 -2.95 -14.44
CA THR A 125 5.60 -2.25 -14.89
C THR A 125 5.06 -1.35 -13.79
N LEU A 126 4.94 -0.06 -14.06
CA LEU A 126 4.14 0.88 -13.28
C LEU A 126 2.93 1.30 -14.10
N ARG A 127 1.73 1.02 -13.60
CA ARG A 127 0.47 1.30 -14.30
C ARG A 127 -0.50 2.02 -13.39
N ASN A 128 -0.94 3.22 -13.78
CA ASN A 128 -1.92 3.97 -13.00
C ASN A 128 -1.44 4.18 -11.54
N VAL A 129 -0.19 4.57 -11.38
CA VAL A 129 0.43 4.89 -10.07
C VAL A 129 0.67 6.39 -9.98
N LYS A 130 0.32 6.98 -8.84
CA LYS A 130 0.57 8.39 -8.56
C LYS A 130 1.59 8.55 -7.45
N THR A 131 2.44 9.56 -7.60
CA THR A 131 3.36 9.99 -6.54
C THR A 131 3.26 11.49 -6.35
N THR A 132 3.28 11.94 -5.09
CA THR A 132 3.19 13.39 -4.83
C THR A 132 3.86 13.81 -3.52
N TRP A 133 4.33 15.06 -3.48
CA TRP A 133 4.63 15.77 -2.24
C TRP A 133 3.54 16.81 -1.99
N THR A 134 2.68 16.52 -1.03
CA THR A 134 1.50 17.34 -0.69
C THR A 134 1.88 18.64 0.00
N GLY A 135 3.08 18.71 0.57
CA GLY A 135 3.66 19.94 1.09
C GLY A 135 4.19 20.91 0.03
N GLY A 136 4.09 20.54 -1.26
CA GLY A 136 4.57 21.30 -2.40
C GLY A 136 6.07 21.24 -2.64
N ALA A 137 6.56 22.09 -3.54
CA ALA A 137 7.98 22.12 -3.91
C ALA A 137 8.87 22.56 -2.73
N LYS A 138 9.67 21.63 -2.21
CA LYS A 138 10.65 21.91 -1.16
C LYS A 138 12.00 21.28 -1.51
N ALA A 139 13.08 21.99 -1.16
CA ALA A 139 14.44 21.46 -1.29
C ALA A 139 14.69 20.19 -0.43
N THR A 140 13.81 19.93 0.55
CA THR A 140 13.85 18.76 1.43
C THR A 140 13.04 17.58 0.92
N ASN A 141 12.34 17.70 -0.22
CA ASN A 141 11.66 16.57 -0.85
C ASN A 141 12.70 15.57 -1.38
N GLY A 142 12.28 14.33 -1.57
CA GLY A 142 13.08 13.34 -2.28
C GLY A 142 13.36 13.72 -3.73
N GLY A 143 14.36 13.06 -4.31
CA GLY A 143 14.78 13.33 -5.68
C GLY A 143 13.75 12.88 -6.72
N TYR A 144 13.04 11.78 -6.44
CA TYR A 144 12.23 11.12 -7.46
C TYR A 144 10.89 10.59 -6.93
N GLY A 145 9.82 10.84 -7.70
CA GLY A 145 8.52 10.22 -7.45
C GLY A 145 8.55 8.74 -7.80
N ILE A 146 8.91 8.43 -9.05
CA ILE A 146 9.08 7.07 -9.58
C ILE A 146 10.54 6.93 -10.05
N TYR A 147 11.28 5.98 -9.48
CA TYR A 147 12.70 5.80 -9.74
C TYR A 147 13.08 4.34 -10.05
N PRO A 148 12.98 3.90 -11.32
CA PRO A 148 13.46 2.60 -11.78
C PRO A 148 14.96 2.69 -12.13
N VAL A 149 15.83 2.64 -11.12
CA VAL A 149 17.28 2.79 -11.28
C VAL A 149 17.95 1.49 -11.65
N ALA A 150 18.85 1.52 -12.64
CA ALA A 150 19.52 0.30 -13.13
C ALA A 150 18.53 -0.81 -13.55
N CYS A 151 17.34 -0.41 -14.02
CA CYS A 151 16.33 -1.34 -14.52
C CYS A 151 16.39 -1.50 -16.04
N THR A 152 15.97 -2.66 -16.55
CA THR A 152 15.75 -2.92 -17.97
C THR A 152 14.33 -3.41 -18.22
N ASP A 153 13.81 -3.20 -19.43
CA ASP A 153 12.43 -3.60 -19.78
C ASP A 153 11.41 -2.97 -18.82
N VAL A 154 11.32 -1.64 -18.87
CA VAL A 154 10.49 -0.83 -17.97
C VAL A 154 9.32 -0.23 -18.75
N LEU A 155 8.10 -0.51 -18.29
CA LEU A 155 6.88 0.13 -18.75
C LEU A 155 6.36 1.09 -17.66
N VAL A 156 6.13 2.35 -18.05
CA VAL A 156 5.47 3.35 -17.21
C VAL A 156 4.28 3.90 -17.99
N GLU A 157 3.06 3.63 -17.52
CA GLU A 157 1.85 4.06 -18.21
C GLU A 157 0.75 4.55 -17.25
N GLY A 158 0.08 5.64 -17.63
CA GLY A 158 -0.96 6.23 -16.79
C GLY A 158 -0.46 6.74 -15.42
N CYS A 159 0.85 6.95 -15.27
CA CYS A 159 1.43 7.40 -14.01
C CYS A 159 1.46 8.92 -13.89
N GLU A 160 1.37 9.42 -12.65
CA GLU A 160 1.51 10.84 -12.31
C GLU A 160 2.62 11.02 -11.27
N ALA A 161 3.47 12.03 -11.46
CA ALA A 161 4.38 12.53 -10.44
C ALA A 161 4.17 14.03 -10.30
N SER A 162 3.84 14.49 -9.09
CA SER A 162 3.49 15.88 -8.82
C SER A 162 4.03 16.38 -7.49
N TYR A 163 3.89 17.67 -7.27
CA TYR A 163 3.93 18.31 -5.96
C TYR A 163 2.84 19.38 -5.95
N ALA A 164 2.29 19.66 -4.77
CA ALA A 164 1.24 20.67 -4.58
C ALA A 164 1.72 22.13 -4.73
#